data_AF-A0A9D5MI95-F1
#
_entry.id   AF-A0A9D5MI95-F1
#
_cell.length_a   1.000
_cell.length_b   1.000
_cell.length_c   1.000
_cell.angle_alpha   90.00
_cell.angle_beta   90.00
_cell.angle_gamma   90.00
#
_symmetry.space_group_name_H-M   'P 1'
#
loop_
_entity.id
_entity.type
_entity.pdbx_description
1 polymer ?
#
loop_
_entity_poly.entity_id
_entity_poly.type
_entity_poly.pdbx_seq_one_letter_code
_entity_poly.pdbx_strand_id
1 'polypeptide(L)'
;MKREYVKTIIGAVVTGTVDRPLGSAHPNYPDMIYPINYGYVDGIFAADGEEQDVYILGVDEPLKTFTGKVIAVYHRTNDIEDKWIVSVDGKDYSDEEILKRIEFQEKYYEGILLR
;
A
#
# COMPACT_ATOMS: atom_id res chain seq x y z
N MET A 1 5.99 20.38 2.23
CA MET A 1 5.08 19.67 3.16
C MET A 1 4.95 18.20 2.78
N LYS A 2 4.30 17.83 1.66
CA LYS A 2 4.12 16.40 1.30
C LYS A 2 5.43 15.65 0.99
N ARG A 3 6.36 16.27 0.25
CA ARG A 3 7.72 15.72 0.04
C ARG A 3 8.56 15.53 1.31
N GLU A 4 8.34 16.32 2.35
CA GLU A 4 9.10 16.19 3.61
C GLU A 4 8.56 15.03 4.45
N TYR A 5 7.23 14.85 4.49
CA TYR A 5 6.60 13.68 5.07
C TYR A 5 7.06 12.37 4.39
N VAL A 6 7.07 12.34 3.05
CA VAL A 6 7.50 11.14 2.29
C VAL A 6 8.94 10.76 2.64
N LYS A 7 9.85 11.74 2.77
CA LYS A 7 11.24 11.50 3.19
C LYS A 7 11.36 10.88 4.58
N THR A 8 10.42 11.16 5.48
CA THR A 8 10.45 10.60 6.84
C THR A 8 9.94 9.17 6.91
N ILE A 9 9.09 8.76 5.96
CA ILE A 9 8.48 7.43 6.01
C ILE A 9 9.19 6.41 5.12
N ILE A 10 9.67 6.80 3.94
CA ILE A 10 10.39 5.88 3.07
C ILE A 10 11.66 5.43 3.78
N GLY A 11 11.81 4.12 3.89
CA GLY A 11 12.88 3.49 4.67
C GLY A 11 12.45 2.97 6.04
N ALA A 12 11.31 3.42 6.56
CA ALA A 12 10.79 2.94 7.85
C ALA A 12 10.35 1.48 7.76
N VAL A 13 10.59 0.74 8.84
CA VAL A 13 10.02 -0.61 9.04
C VAL A 13 8.73 -0.46 9.81
N VAL A 14 7.65 -1.01 9.28
CA VAL A 14 6.30 -0.92 9.83
C VAL A 14 5.72 -2.32 10.01
N THR A 15 4.79 -2.45 10.95
CA THR A 15 4.00 -3.67 11.19
C THR A 15 2.53 -3.34 11.10
N GLY A 16 1.74 -4.26 10.58
CA GLY A 16 0.32 -4.03 10.41
C GLY A 16 -0.49 -5.28 10.16
N THR A 17 -1.78 -5.06 9.98
CA THR A 17 -2.79 -6.09 9.80
C THR A 17 -3.25 -6.13 8.34
N VAL A 18 -3.51 -7.34 7.82
CA VAL A 18 -4.00 -7.57 6.46
C VAL A 18 -5.52 -7.80 6.52
N ASP A 19 -6.28 -6.84 6.01
CA ASP A 19 -7.75 -6.88 5.98
C ASP A 19 -8.30 -7.35 4.62
N ARG A 20 -7.47 -7.32 3.58
CA ARG A 20 -7.76 -7.81 2.22
C ARG A 20 -6.63 -8.73 1.77
N PRO A 21 -6.64 -9.99 2.20
CA PRO A 21 -5.62 -10.95 1.81
C PRO A 21 -5.59 -11.21 0.30
N LEU A 22 -4.44 -11.61 -0.23
CA LEU A 22 -4.29 -12.01 -1.63
C LEU A 22 -5.39 -13.01 -2.01
N GLY A 23 -6.07 -12.75 -3.13
CA GLY A 23 -7.16 -13.58 -3.65
C GLY A 23 -8.53 -13.30 -3.03
N SER A 24 -8.63 -12.41 -2.04
CA SER A 24 -9.92 -11.95 -1.52
C SER A 24 -10.60 -10.95 -2.47
N ALA A 25 -11.92 -10.91 -2.42
CA ALA A 25 -12.72 -9.95 -3.17
C ALA A 25 -12.85 -8.63 -2.39
N HIS A 26 -12.92 -7.50 -3.09
CA HIS A 26 -13.22 -6.22 -2.48
C HIS A 26 -14.61 -6.25 -1.82
N PRO A 27 -14.78 -5.76 -0.57
CA PRO A 27 -16.05 -5.86 0.17
C PRO A 27 -17.26 -5.28 -0.56
N ASN A 28 -17.06 -4.15 -1.25
CA ASN A 28 -18.11 -3.46 -2.02
C ASN A 28 -18.12 -3.83 -3.51
N TYR A 29 -17.11 -4.54 -4.03
CA TYR A 29 -16.97 -4.86 -5.45
C TYR A 29 -16.50 -6.31 -5.63
N PRO A 30 -17.42 -7.30 -5.56
CA PRO A 30 -17.06 -8.72 -5.52
C PRO A 30 -16.24 -9.23 -6.71
N ASP A 31 -16.36 -8.59 -7.88
CA ASP A 31 -15.61 -8.94 -9.09
C ASP A 31 -14.16 -8.43 -9.07
N MET A 32 -13.83 -7.52 -8.14
CA MET A 32 -12.48 -6.99 -7.96
C MET A 32 -11.72 -7.86 -6.96
N ILE A 33 -10.88 -8.75 -7.49
CA ILE A 33 -10.02 -9.61 -6.70
C ILE A 33 -8.68 -8.93 -6.44
N TYR A 34 -8.23 -8.94 -5.19
CA TYR A 34 -6.93 -8.41 -4.79
C TYR A 34 -5.80 -9.36 -5.24
N PRO A 35 -4.93 -8.97 -6.19
CA PRO A 35 -3.84 -9.81 -6.67
C PRO A 35 -2.62 -9.79 -5.74
N ILE A 36 -2.63 -8.92 -4.73
CA ILE A 36 -1.61 -8.74 -3.69
C ILE A 36 -2.30 -8.56 -2.34
N ASN A 37 -1.56 -8.74 -1.24
CA ASN A 37 -2.10 -8.44 0.09
C ASN A 37 -2.25 -6.92 0.26
N TYR A 38 -3.34 -6.53 0.93
CA TYR A 38 -3.65 -5.15 1.29
C TYR A 38 -4.10 -5.10 2.75
N GLY A 39 -3.73 -4.03 3.42
CA GLY A 39 -4.00 -3.84 4.84
C GLY A 39 -3.70 -2.43 5.27
N TYR A 40 -3.42 -2.28 6.56
CA TYR A 40 -3.10 -0.98 7.17
C TYR A 40 -1.98 -1.13 8.19
N VAL A 41 -1.32 -0.02 8.53
CA VAL A 41 -0.28 0.01 9.56
C VAL A 41 -0.90 0.22 10.94
N ASP A 42 -0.59 -0.67 11.88
CA ASP A 42 -1.17 -0.61 13.22
C ASP A 42 -0.79 0.70 13.94
N GLY A 43 -1.79 1.46 14.38
CA GLY A 43 -1.61 2.66 15.21
C GLY A 43 -1.06 3.90 14.49
N ILE A 44 -0.94 3.87 13.15
CA ILE A 44 -0.63 5.05 12.34
C ILE A 44 -1.88 5.46 11.59
N PHE A 45 -2.33 6.70 11.78
CA PHE A 45 -3.55 7.21 11.17
C PHE A 45 -3.26 8.11 9.97
N ALA A 46 -4.05 7.93 8.92
CA ALA A 46 -4.05 8.75 7.72
C ALA A 46 -4.93 10.00 7.87
N ALA A 47 -4.99 10.81 6.80
CA ALA A 47 -5.69 12.09 6.80
C ALA A 47 -7.22 11.97 6.87
N ASP A 48 -7.77 10.81 6.55
CA ASP A 48 -9.20 10.48 6.64
C ASP A 48 -9.63 10.06 8.05
N GLY A 49 -8.67 9.85 8.97
CA GLY A 49 -8.91 9.42 10.34
C GLY A 49 -8.93 7.91 10.54
N GLU A 50 -8.68 7.12 9.50
CA GLU A 50 -8.51 5.67 9.56
C GLU A 50 -7.02 5.29 9.63
N GLU A 51 -6.72 4.02 9.86
CA GLU A 51 -5.33 3.53 9.85
C GLU A 51 -4.74 3.59 8.44
N GLN A 52 -3.44 3.89 8.34
CA GLN A 52 -2.75 4.15 7.08
C GLN A 52 -2.71 2.91 6.20
N ASP A 53 -3.39 2.98 5.06
CA ASP A 53 -3.51 1.89 4.11
C ASP A 53 -2.19 1.56 3.39
N VAL A 54 -1.97 0.27 3.11
CA VAL A 54 -0.75 -0.25 2.49
C VAL A 54 -1.01 -1.32 1.42
N TYR A 55 -0.17 -1.28 0.39
CA TYR A 55 0.07 -2.40 -0.53
C TYR A 55 1.29 -3.20 -0.08
N ILE A 56 1.15 -4.53 0.00
CA ILE A 56 2.19 -5.42 0.55
C ILE A 56 2.76 -6.29 -0.58
N LEU A 57 4.03 -6.10 -0.88
CA LEU A 57 4.78 -6.76 -1.95
C LEU A 57 5.81 -7.73 -1.35
N GLY A 58 6.21 -8.74 -2.13
CA GLY A 58 7.23 -9.72 -1.73
C GLY A 58 6.69 -11.02 -1.14
N VAL A 59 5.41 -11.30 -1.34
CA VAL A 59 4.73 -12.50 -0.86
C VAL A 59 3.64 -12.92 -1.83
N ASP A 60 3.59 -14.22 -2.16
CA ASP A 60 2.64 -14.81 -3.11
C ASP A 60 1.59 -15.70 -2.42
N GLU A 61 1.37 -15.48 -1.12
CA GLU A 61 0.36 -16.16 -0.31
C GLU A 61 -0.46 -15.17 0.54
N PRO A 62 -1.71 -15.51 0.92
CA PRO A 62 -2.53 -14.67 1.79
C PRO A 62 -1.91 -14.51 3.17
N LEU A 63 -1.86 -13.28 3.67
CA LEU A 63 -1.33 -12.96 5.00
C LEU A 63 -2.44 -12.57 5.97
N LYS A 64 -2.13 -12.64 7.27
CA LYS A 64 -2.94 -12.05 8.36
C LYS A 64 -2.31 -10.76 8.91
N THR A 65 -0.99 -10.72 8.99
CA THR A 65 -0.20 -9.61 9.48
C THR A 65 1.07 -9.50 8.64
N PHE A 66 1.71 -8.34 8.65
CA PHE A 66 2.97 -8.12 7.94
C PHE A 66 3.94 -7.30 8.79
N THR A 67 5.23 -7.49 8.54
CA THR A 67 6.28 -6.53 8.91
C THR A 67 7.14 -6.32 7.68
N GLY A 68 7.40 -5.07 7.31
CA GLY A 68 8.15 -4.76 6.11
C GLY A 68 8.61 -3.32 6.04
N LYS A 69 9.40 -3.03 5.01
CA LYS A 69 9.97 -1.69 4.78
C LYS A 69 9.08 -0.90 3.84
N VAL A 70 8.76 0.35 4.17
CA VAL A 70 8.11 1.28 3.23
C VAL A 70 9.14 1.68 2.17
N ILE A 71 8.84 1.37 0.90
CA ILE A 71 9.74 1.62 -0.25
C ILE A 71 9.25 2.73 -1.17
N ALA A 72 7.96 3.06 -1.11
CA ALA A 72 7.36 4.15 -1.88
C ALA A 72 6.03 4.60 -1.25
N VAL A 73 5.53 5.73 -1.71
CA VAL A 73 4.18 6.24 -1.41
C VAL A 73 3.46 6.53 -2.72
N TYR A 74 2.27 5.98 -2.92
CA TYR A 74 1.38 6.37 -4.00
C TYR A 74 0.46 7.50 -3.50
N HIS A 75 0.75 8.71 -3.94
CA HIS A 75 -0.05 9.89 -3.59
C HIS A 75 -1.20 10.00 -4.57
N ARG A 76 -2.43 9.74 -4.10
CA ARG A 76 -3.64 10.06 -4.85
C ARG A 76 -3.89 11.56 -4.82
N THR A 77 -4.02 12.18 -6.00
CA THR A 77 -4.22 13.62 -6.15
C THR A 77 -5.69 14.01 -6.11
N ASN A 78 -6.60 13.06 -6.31
CA ASN A 78 -8.05 13.23 -6.28
C ASN A 78 -8.72 12.53 -5.09
N ASP A 79 -7.94 12.10 -4.10
CA ASP A 79 -8.38 11.41 -2.88
C ASP A 79 -7.61 11.97 -1.68
N ILE A 80 -8.15 11.79 -0.47
CA ILE A 80 -7.58 12.40 0.74
C ILE A 80 -6.45 11.59 1.37
N GLU A 81 -6.39 10.28 1.11
CA GLU A 81 -5.40 9.38 1.67
C GLU A 81 -4.37 8.93 0.63
N ASP A 82 -3.09 8.96 1.03
CA ASP A 82 -1.99 8.33 0.27
C ASP A 82 -1.91 6.83 0.59
N LYS A 83 -1.41 6.01 -0.32
CA LYS A 83 -1.22 4.56 -0.08
C LYS A 83 0.27 4.26 0.06
N TRP A 84 0.68 3.55 1.10
CA TRP A 84 2.10 3.16 1.25
C TRP A 84 2.38 1.84 0.54
N ILE A 85 3.61 1.67 0.06
CA ILE A 85 4.06 0.44 -0.58
C ILE A 85 5.10 -0.18 0.35
N VAL A 86 4.78 -1.36 0.87
CA VAL A 86 5.61 -2.11 1.81
C VAL A 86 6.20 -3.33 1.13
N SER A 87 7.52 -3.49 1.26
CA SER A 87 8.25 -4.68 0.83
C SER A 87 8.58 -5.56 2.04
N VAL A 88 8.07 -6.79 2.05
CA VAL A 88 8.30 -7.76 3.14
C VAL A 88 9.48 -8.69 2.88
N ASP A 89 9.90 -8.82 1.62
CA ASP A 89 11.09 -9.60 1.23
C ASP A 89 12.38 -8.75 1.15
N GLY A 90 12.28 -7.46 1.48
CA GLY A 90 13.39 -6.51 1.51
C GLY A 90 13.83 -6.02 0.13
N LYS A 91 13.15 -6.40 -0.96
CA LYS A 91 13.45 -5.89 -2.29
C LYS A 91 13.01 -4.43 -2.45
N ASP A 92 13.81 -3.69 -3.19
CA ASP A 92 13.49 -2.34 -3.64
C ASP A 92 12.97 -2.43 -5.08
N TYR A 93 11.66 -2.68 -5.23
CA TYR A 93 11.01 -2.86 -6.54
C TYR A 93 11.13 -1.61 -7.41
N SER A 94 11.18 -1.77 -8.74
CA SER A 94 11.16 -0.62 -9.67
C SER A 94 9.82 0.12 -9.64
N ASP A 95 9.79 1.35 -10.15
CA ASP A 95 8.56 2.14 -10.24
C ASP A 95 7.53 1.44 -11.14
N GLU A 96 7.95 0.88 -12.27
CA GLU A 96 7.09 0.12 -13.18
C GLU A 96 6.54 -1.15 -12.51
N GLU A 97 7.37 -1.83 -11.72
CA GLU A 97 6.97 -3.02 -10.98
C GLU A 97 5.93 -2.75 -9.89
N ILE A 98 6.07 -1.61 -9.21
CA ILE A 98 5.12 -1.15 -8.19
C ILE A 98 3.82 -0.75 -8.87
N LEU A 99 3.88 0.13 -9.88
CA LEU A 99 2.71 0.65 -10.58
C LEU A 99 1.89 -0.49 -11.20
N LYS A 100 2.54 -1.48 -11.82
CA LYS A 100 1.86 -2.66 -12.37
C LYS A 100 1.13 -3.48 -11.30
N ARG A 101 1.71 -3.61 -10.10
CA ARG A 101 1.11 -4.41 -9.02
C ARG A 101 -0.08 -3.73 -8.36
N ILE A 102 -0.10 -2.41 -8.33
CA ILE A 102 -1.19 -1.62 -7.72
C ILE A 102 -2.25 -1.17 -8.73
N GLU A 103 -1.99 -1.31 -10.04
CA GLU A 103 -2.88 -0.87 -11.14
C GLU A 103 -4.32 -1.38 -11.00
N PHE A 104 -4.51 -2.61 -10.50
CA PHE A 104 -5.84 -3.21 -10.36
C PHE A 104 -6.84 -2.33 -9.59
N GLN A 105 -6.35 -1.57 -8.61
CA GLN A 105 -7.11 -0.61 -7.81
C GLN A 105 -6.82 0.83 -8.24
N GLU A 106 -5.56 1.18 -8.46
CA GLU A 106 -5.17 2.57 -8.72
C GLU A 106 -5.59 3.08 -10.10
N LYS A 107 -6.00 2.21 -11.04
CA LYS A 107 -6.63 2.62 -12.32
C LYS A 107 -7.93 3.42 -12.16
N TYR A 108 -8.53 3.42 -10.96
CA TYR A 108 -9.73 4.19 -10.64
C TYR A 108 -9.44 5.53 -9.96
N TYR A 109 -8.16 5.86 -9.71
CA TYR A 109 -7.71 7.08 -9.06
C TYR A 109 -6.71 7.83 -9.93
N GLU A 110 -6.49 9.10 -9.62
CA GLU A 110 -5.38 9.88 -10.18
C GLU A 110 -4.29 9.95 -9.12
N GLY A 111 -3.05 9.63 -9.48
CA GLY A 111 -1.97 9.65 -8.51
C GLY A 111 -0.58 9.58 -9.10
N ILE A 112 0.39 9.83 -8.23
CA ILE A 112 1.82 9.83 -8.55
C ILE A 112 2.58 8.96 -7.54
N LEU A 113 3.52 8.16 -8.04
CA LEU A 113 4.44 7.42 -7.18
C LEU A 113 5.55 8.36 -6.68
N LEU A 114 5.79 8.36 -5.38
CA LEU A 114 6.80 9.18 -4.71
C LEU A 114 7.87 8.29 -4.06
N ARG A 115 9.14 8.65 -4.26
CA ARG A 115 10.33 8.02 -3.70
C ARG A 115 11.33 9.04 -3.19
#